data_AF-A0A8V5GHL2-F1
#
_entry.id   AF-A0A8V5GHL2-F1
#
_cell.length_a   1.000
_cell.length_b   1.000
_cell.length_c   1.000
_cell.angle_alpha   90.00
_cell.angle_beta   90.00
_cell.angle_gamma   90.00
#
_symmetry.space_group_name_H-M   'P 1'
#
loop_
_entity.id
_entity.type
_entity.pdbx_description
1 polymer ?
#
loop_
_entity_poly.entity_id
_entity_poly.type
_entity_poly.pdbx_seq_one_letter_code
_entity_poly.pdbx_strand_id
1 'polypeptide(L)'
;MCLYVSLCVSMCLYVSLCVSMGPYGSLWVPMGLYVSLCVSMVSMGLYVSLCVSMVSMGLYVSLCVSMCLYVSLWVPMGPYGSLWVPMGLYVSLCVSMYLYGSLWVSMCLYVSLWVSMGLYGSLWVSMGPIPHIPHRSLANNHLQTLPKGLFQGLETLNQLDLRGNPFQCSCPIRWLLTWLDRASVPTELGVCQSPPQLRGTPVGQLQPRDFQCLRTELRPFQSLPFSSLSAEPFALGGQGGVVLAQPHSGACALLEWDQLEGRFRAPAVINGTSPIACHPIPLSGSLLLIMAQLSPPSSSVWLRSGGPGSPFTLIQTLGSGLLRRPHSVSSARLGPHWYLGVTDSSKGGTSAIYRWGGRGFYRHQSLRPWHRDTHMEFLELGGSPALVLCSGARRPLVYRWSGAGFVPHTDIPHVPDVYAAKHFRMRGNVFLCLSRFLGDAKVMRWEGSMFREVQHVPARGSLVFQPLSIGGHRYVLLGNDYAPSRVYRLGPGGQLEPMQELLAPSPRSFAPISMGHRHFLVASSFKGATQIYRQVTIDMGA
;
A
#
# COMPACT_ATOMS: atom_id res chain seq x y z
N MET A 1 30.04 -27.36 38.38
CA MET A 1 29.10 -28.39 38.87
C MET A 1 28.16 -28.76 37.73
N CYS A 2 27.61 -29.99 37.72
CA CYS A 2 26.82 -30.59 36.64
C CYS A 2 25.59 -29.74 36.24
N LEU A 3 25.41 -29.45 34.93
CA LEU A 3 24.51 -30.12 33.97
C LEU A 3 23.00 -29.92 34.22
N TYR A 4 22.33 -29.15 33.34
CA TYR A 4 21.30 -29.68 32.43
C TYR A 4 20.82 -28.64 31.39
N VAL A 5 20.94 -28.94 30.09
CA VAL A 5 20.00 -28.51 29.03
C VAL A 5 19.99 -29.61 27.97
N SER A 6 18.81 -30.13 27.63
CA SER A 6 18.62 -31.17 26.61
C SER A 6 18.31 -30.59 25.23
N LEU A 7 18.60 -31.36 24.17
CA LEU A 7 18.19 -31.04 22.79
C LEU A 7 16.67 -30.90 22.64
N CYS A 8 16.25 -30.01 21.73
CA CYS A 8 15.10 -30.23 20.84
C CYS A 8 15.21 -29.34 19.57
N VAL A 9 14.78 -29.87 18.43
CA VAL A 9 15.06 -29.38 17.07
C VAL A 9 14.04 -28.34 16.58
N SER A 10 14.48 -27.28 15.87
CA SER A 10 13.86 -26.84 14.59
C SER A 10 14.61 -25.69 13.87
N MET A 11 14.85 -25.90 12.56
CA MET A 11 15.21 -24.98 11.47
C MET A 11 15.11 -23.46 11.76
N CYS A 12 16.22 -22.69 11.82
CA CYS A 12 17.14 -22.25 10.75
C CYS A 12 16.78 -20.89 10.09
N LEU A 13 17.55 -19.83 10.41
CA LEU A 13 18.23 -18.96 9.42
C LEU A 13 19.31 -18.05 10.07
N TYR A 14 20.52 -18.06 9.51
CA TYR A 14 21.67 -17.12 9.68
C TYR A 14 22.14 -16.62 11.08
N VAL A 15 23.23 -17.26 11.54
CA VAL A 15 24.28 -16.80 12.51
C VAL A 15 25.59 -17.48 12.03
N SER A 16 26.84 -17.02 12.18
CA SER A 16 27.52 -15.95 12.94
C SER A 16 28.08 -14.84 12.00
N LEU A 17 28.84 -13.80 12.36
CA LEU A 17 29.84 -13.43 13.40
C LEU A 17 31.27 -14.01 13.22
N CYS A 18 32.29 -13.15 13.31
CA CYS A 18 33.71 -13.47 13.10
C CYS A 18 34.56 -13.22 14.37
N VAL A 19 35.49 -14.13 14.67
CA VAL A 19 36.49 -14.06 15.76
C VAL A 19 37.82 -14.69 15.27
N SER A 20 38.93 -14.41 15.96
CA SER A 20 40.32 -14.40 15.46
C SER A 20 41.15 -15.69 15.60
N MET A 21 42.03 -15.89 14.61
CA MET A 21 43.48 -16.21 14.70
C MET A 21 44.00 -17.21 15.77
N GLY A 22 44.72 -18.26 15.33
CA GLY A 22 45.60 -19.09 16.18
C GLY A 22 46.22 -20.28 15.41
N PRO A 23 47.56 -20.47 15.37
CA PRO A 23 48.22 -21.48 14.50
C PRO A 23 48.91 -22.65 15.24
N TYR A 24 49.57 -23.52 14.44
CA TYR A 24 50.62 -24.54 14.70
C TYR A 24 50.23 -25.99 14.34
N GLY A 25 51.15 -26.70 13.66
CA GLY A 25 51.05 -28.15 13.35
C GLY A 25 51.18 -28.50 11.86
N SER A 26 52.40 -28.51 11.31
CA SER A 26 52.69 -28.87 9.91
C SER A 26 53.53 -30.15 9.80
N LEU A 27 53.32 -31.00 8.78
CA LEU A 27 54.44 -31.75 8.17
C LEU A 27 54.19 -32.33 6.74
N TRP A 28 54.81 -31.69 5.74
CA TRP A 28 55.53 -32.23 4.55
C TRP A 28 54.89 -33.15 3.47
N VAL A 29 55.47 -33.06 2.26
CA VAL A 29 55.06 -33.64 0.96
C VAL A 29 56.31 -33.89 0.08
N PRO A 30 56.42 -35.03 -0.65
CA PRO A 30 56.65 -35.00 -2.12
C PRO A 30 55.87 -36.13 -2.83
N MET A 31 55.67 -36.19 -4.16
CA MET A 31 56.26 -35.47 -5.32
C MET A 31 55.15 -34.86 -6.21
N GLY A 32 55.38 -33.77 -6.94
CA GLY A 32 56.57 -32.92 -6.99
C GLY A 32 56.48 -31.81 -8.04
N LEU A 33 57.35 -30.79 -7.89
CA LEU A 33 57.62 -29.64 -8.80
C LEU A 33 56.41 -28.73 -9.14
N TYR A 34 56.46 -27.39 -8.95
CA TYR A 34 57.57 -26.49 -8.63
C TYR A 34 57.22 -25.54 -7.48
N VAL A 35 58.26 -25.03 -6.79
CA VAL A 35 58.14 -23.99 -5.75
C VAL A 35 58.99 -22.78 -6.12
N SER A 36 58.35 -21.61 -6.27
CA SER A 36 58.96 -20.32 -5.93
C SER A 36 57.87 -19.25 -5.77
N LEU A 37 57.85 -18.59 -4.61
CA LEU A 37 57.31 -17.24 -4.48
C LEU A 37 58.31 -16.42 -3.66
N CYS A 38 59.22 -15.76 -4.36
CA CYS A 38 60.22 -14.90 -3.73
C CYS A 38 59.55 -13.61 -3.24
N VAL A 39 59.54 -13.39 -1.92
CA VAL A 39 59.24 -12.06 -1.38
C VAL A 39 60.50 -11.21 -1.51
N SER A 40 60.53 -10.35 -2.52
CA SER A 40 61.48 -9.24 -2.61
C SER A 40 60.74 -7.92 -2.37
N MET A 41 61.22 -7.15 -1.39
CA MET A 41 60.80 -5.76 -1.15
C MET A 41 61.06 -4.89 -2.41
N VAL A 42 60.42 -3.74 -2.64
CA VAL A 42 60.49 -2.53 -1.80
C VAL A 42 59.27 -1.64 -2.00
N SER A 43 58.87 -0.94 -0.92
CA SER A 43 57.91 0.17 -0.96
C SER A 43 58.55 1.47 -1.41
N MET A 44 57.96 2.15 -2.39
CA MET A 44 57.80 3.62 -2.41
C MET A 44 56.74 3.99 -3.47
N GLY A 45 55.97 5.04 -3.21
CA GLY A 45 54.99 5.55 -4.17
C GLY A 45 55.51 6.75 -4.96
N LEU A 46 54.97 6.96 -6.16
CA LEU A 46 54.90 8.29 -6.77
C LEU A 46 53.70 8.39 -7.72
N TYR A 47 53.38 9.62 -8.09
CA TYR A 47 52.14 10.07 -8.74
C TYR A 47 52.47 10.60 -10.15
N VAL A 48 51.46 10.75 -11.04
CA VAL A 48 51.57 11.39 -12.39
C VAL A 48 52.30 10.48 -13.43
N SER A 49 51.96 10.38 -14.73
CA SER A 49 51.09 11.15 -15.66
C SER A 49 50.45 10.30 -16.79
N LEU A 50 49.43 10.87 -17.47
CA LEU A 50 49.03 10.73 -18.91
C LEU A 50 48.82 9.30 -19.51
N CYS A 51 47.60 8.88 -19.91
CA CYS A 51 46.88 9.15 -21.20
C CYS A 51 47.42 8.37 -22.44
N VAL A 52 46.66 7.99 -23.48
CA VAL A 52 45.31 8.42 -23.93
C VAL A 52 44.55 7.30 -24.71
N SER A 53 43.32 7.61 -25.13
CA SER A 53 42.25 6.83 -25.81
C SER A 53 42.52 5.67 -26.81
N MET A 54 41.54 4.76 -26.85
CA MET A 54 40.90 4.08 -28.01
C MET A 54 41.75 3.52 -29.17
N VAL A 55 41.68 2.19 -29.35
CA VAL A 55 41.52 1.51 -30.67
C VAL A 55 40.48 0.38 -30.49
N SER A 56 39.86 -0.08 -31.59
CA SER A 56 38.68 -0.95 -31.63
C SER A 56 38.93 -2.34 -32.27
N MET A 57 37.91 -3.21 -32.21
CA MET A 57 37.72 -4.47 -32.97
C MET A 57 38.53 -5.70 -32.52
N GLY A 58 37.83 -6.84 -32.39
CA GLY A 58 38.43 -8.16 -32.17
C GLY A 58 37.47 -9.17 -31.53
N LEU A 59 36.83 -10.03 -32.32
CA LEU A 59 36.14 -11.21 -31.78
C LEU A 59 37.16 -12.31 -31.46
N TYR A 60 37.10 -12.86 -30.25
CA TYR A 60 37.34 -14.29 -29.99
C TYR A 60 36.44 -14.73 -28.84
N VAL A 61 35.95 -15.98 -28.91
CA VAL A 61 35.12 -16.60 -27.86
C VAL A 61 35.71 -17.98 -27.55
N SER A 62 35.58 -18.44 -26.31
CA SER A 62 36.11 -19.73 -25.85
C SER A 62 35.01 -20.76 -25.52
N LEU A 63 35.32 -22.01 -25.83
CA LEU A 63 34.51 -23.20 -25.54
C LEU A 63 34.89 -23.76 -24.14
N CYS A 64 33.97 -23.89 -23.16
CA CYS A 64 34.30 -24.34 -21.78
C CYS A 64 33.42 -25.43 -21.09
N VAL A 65 32.80 -26.44 -21.75
CA VAL A 65 31.86 -27.39 -21.09
C VAL A 65 32.46 -28.18 -19.92
N SER A 66 31.72 -28.15 -18.81
CA SER A 66 32.01 -28.83 -17.56
C SER A 66 30.96 -29.88 -17.19
N MET A 67 31.39 -30.89 -16.44
CA MET A 67 30.59 -31.40 -15.33
C MET A 67 30.96 -30.51 -14.14
N CYS A 68 30.08 -29.67 -13.58
CA CYS A 68 28.62 -29.78 -13.54
C CYS A 68 27.82 -28.78 -14.43
N LEU A 69 27.24 -29.33 -15.51
CA LEU A 69 25.82 -29.18 -15.88
C LEU A 69 25.21 -27.80 -16.21
N TYR A 70 25.98 -26.83 -16.72
CA TYR A 70 25.57 -26.08 -17.92
C TYR A 70 26.71 -25.20 -18.41
N VAL A 71 27.08 -25.31 -19.69
CA VAL A 71 28.00 -24.34 -20.30
C VAL A 71 27.71 -24.13 -21.78
N SER A 72 27.61 -22.86 -22.16
CA SER A 72 27.77 -22.41 -23.54
C SER A 72 29.26 -22.40 -23.92
N LEU A 73 29.72 -23.54 -24.43
CA LEU A 73 31.00 -23.76 -25.12
C LEU A 73 30.81 -23.01 -26.48
N TRP A 74 31.52 -21.89 -26.74
CA TRP A 74 31.40 -21.03 -27.95
C TRP A 74 32.70 -20.90 -28.77
N VAL A 75 32.66 -21.21 -30.08
CA VAL A 75 33.64 -20.87 -31.14
C VAL A 75 32.85 -20.69 -32.46
N PRO A 76 33.22 -19.78 -33.39
CA PRO A 76 32.30 -19.30 -34.43
C PRO A 76 32.55 -19.85 -35.84
N MET A 77 31.52 -19.84 -36.70
CA MET A 77 31.51 -19.13 -38.02
C MET A 77 30.31 -19.53 -38.91
N GLY A 78 29.91 -18.61 -39.80
CA GLY A 78 29.39 -18.98 -41.12
C GLY A 78 27.85 -19.01 -41.32
N PRO A 79 27.36 -18.70 -42.54
CA PRO A 79 25.95 -18.81 -42.94
C PRO A 79 25.60 -20.16 -43.61
N TYR A 80 24.30 -20.37 -43.81
CA TYR A 80 23.63 -21.55 -44.41
C TYR A 80 23.57 -22.81 -43.54
N GLY A 81 22.46 -23.54 -43.66
CA GLY A 81 22.20 -24.82 -42.98
C GLY A 81 20.93 -24.80 -42.13
N SER A 82 19.96 -25.65 -42.50
CA SER A 82 18.65 -25.74 -41.85
C SER A 82 18.45 -27.06 -41.09
N LEU A 83 17.97 -26.96 -39.85
CA LEU A 83 16.99 -27.86 -39.20
C LEU A 83 17.22 -29.39 -39.22
N TRP A 84 17.29 -30.03 -38.05
CA TRP A 84 16.32 -31.02 -37.53
C TRP A 84 16.74 -31.51 -36.12
N VAL A 85 15.91 -32.33 -35.47
CA VAL A 85 15.81 -32.45 -33.99
C VAL A 85 15.72 -33.91 -33.53
N PRO A 86 16.35 -34.30 -32.39
CA PRO A 86 15.92 -35.41 -31.55
C PRO A 86 15.07 -34.94 -30.34
N MET A 87 14.06 -35.72 -29.94
CA MET A 87 13.02 -35.33 -28.98
C MET A 87 13.19 -35.92 -27.57
N GLY A 88 12.66 -35.21 -26.55
CA GLY A 88 12.50 -35.69 -25.17
C GLY A 88 13.32 -34.89 -24.13
N LEU A 89 12.75 -34.33 -23.05
CA LEU A 89 11.34 -34.30 -22.63
C LEU A 89 11.00 -32.98 -21.89
N TYR A 90 10.20 -32.12 -22.55
CA TYR A 90 9.35 -31.04 -21.99
C TYR A 90 9.83 -30.14 -20.82
N VAL A 91 10.30 -28.93 -21.18
CA VAL A 91 9.82 -27.66 -20.60
C VAL A 91 9.55 -26.67 -21.76
N SER A 92 8.62 -25.74 -21.59
CA SER A 92 8.06 -24.88 -22.65
C SER A 92 9.05 -23.88 -23.28
N LEU A 93 9.06 -23.81 -24.61
CA LEU A 93 9.81 -22.85 -25.40
C LEU A 93 8.99 -21.56 -25.65
N CYS A 94 9.60 -20.39 -25.43
CA CYS A 94 9.04 -19.09 -25.83
C CYS A 94 9.92 -18.47 -26.93
N VAL A 95 9.37 -18.24 -28.12
CA VAL A 95 10.05 -17.51 -29.21
C VAL A 95 9.13 -16.42 -29.74
N SER A 96 9.69 -15.23 -29.99
CA SER A 96 8.97 -14.03 -30.44
C SER A 96 9.72 -13.30 -31.55
N MET A 97 8.97 -12.56 -32.39
CA MET A 97 9.42 -11.65 -33.46
C MET A 97 9.93 -12.33 -34.75
N TYR A 98 9.70 -11.80 -35.97
CA TYR A 98 8.84 -10.65 -36.35
C TYR A 98 8.42 -10.67 -37.84
N LEU A 99 7.30 -9.99 -38.12
CA LEU A 99 6.89 -9.30 -39.36
C LEU A 99 6.53 -10.08 -40.65
N TYR A 100 5.46 -9.58 -41.29
CA TYR A 100 4.94 -9.82 -42.65
C TYR A 100 4.45 -11.23 -43.07
N GLY A 101 3.28 -11.26 -43.71
CA GLY A 101 2.68 -12.43 -44.36
C GLY A 101 1.34 -12.87 -43.73
N SER A 102 0.24 -12.79 -44.48
CA SER A 102 -1.10 -13.18 -44.02
C SER A 102 -1.69 -14.33 -44.85
N LEU A 103 -2.12 -15.41 -44.19
CA LEU A 103 -3.07 -16.37 -44.76
C LEU A 103 -3.88 -17.10 -43.68
N TRP A 104 -5.08 -17.56 -44.05
CA TRP A 104 -6.03 -18.26 -43.17
C TRP A 104 -6.04 -19.77 -43.45
N VAL A 105 -6.17 -20.59 -42.40
CA VAL A 105 -6.76 -21.95 -42.46
C VAL A 105 -7.55 -22.18 -41.18
N SER A 106 -8.64 -22.95 -41.25
CA SER A 106 -9.46 -23.36 -40.11
C SER A 106 -9.80 -24.84 -40.19
N MET A 107 -10.02 -25.50 -39.04
CA MET A 107 -11.07 -26.51 -38.75
C MET A 107 -10.79 -27.24 -37.43
N CYS A 108 -11.77 -28.00 -36.92
CA CYS A 108 -11.76 -28.58 -35.57
C CYS A 108 -12.10 -30.09 -35.56
N LEU A 109 -11.60 -30.84 -34.58
CA LEU A 109 -12.37 -31.88 -33.89
C LEU A 109 -11.81 -32.24 -32.49
N TYR A 110 -12.56 -33.04 -31.74
CA TYR A 110 -12.37 -33.39 -30.32
C TYR A 110 -11.28 -34.42 -30.05
N VAL A 111 -10.64 -34.34 -28.87
CA VAL A 111 -10.94 -35.19 -27.68
C VAL A 111 -10.37 -34.52 -26.41
N SER A 112 -10.95 -34.82 -25.25
CA SER A 112 -10.70 -34.16 -23.97
C SER A 112 -9.33 -34.42 -23.35
N LEU A 113 -8.73 -33.40 -22.72
CA LEU A 113 -7.63 -33.54 -21.76
C LEU A 113 -8.01 -32.87 -20.42
N TRP A 114 -7.88 -33.58 -19.31
CA TRP A 114 -8.06 -33.01 -17.96
C TRP A 114 -6.81 -32.23 -17.55
N VAL A 115 -6.96 -30.95 -17.18
CA VAL A 115 -5.90 -30.19 -16.49
C VAL A 115 -6.50 -29.39 -15.35
N SER A 116 -6.30 -29.88 -14.12
CA SER A 116 -6.72 -29.21 -12.89
C SER A 116 -5.60 -28.29 -12.38
N MET A 117 -5.60 -27.02 -12.78
CA MET A 117 -4.81 -25.96 -12.14
C MET A 117 -5.67 -24.72 -11.91
N GLY A 118 -5.70 -24.25 -10.66
CA GLY A 118 -6.48 -23.08 -10.24
C GLY A 118 -5.70 -21.77 -10.25
N LEU A 119 -6.44 -20.67 -10.04
CA LEU A 119 -5.99 -19.28 -9.85
C LEU A 119 -5.41 -18.57 -11.10
N TYR A 120 -6.21 -17.64 -11.63
CA TYR A 120 -5.81 -16.54 -12.52
C TYR A 120 -5.16 -16.89 -13.87
N GLY A 121 -5.86 -17.68 -14.69
CA GLY A 121 -5.65 -17.73 -16.15
C GLY A 121 -6.95 -17.47 -16.92
N SER A 122 -7.11 -16.28 -17.52
CA SER A 122 -8.24 -15.99 -18.42
C SER A 122 -7.90 -16.49 -19.83
N LEU A 123 -8.33 -17.71 -20.17
CA LEU A 123 -8.10 -18.28 -21.49
C LEU A 123 -8.98 -17.56 -22.54
N TRP A 124 -8.35 -16.78 -23.41
CA TRP A 124 -9.03 -16.10 -24.51
C TRP A 124 -9.25 -17.06 -25.68
N VAL A 125 -10.44 -17.68 -25.74
CA VAL A 125 -10.91 -18.39 -26.92
C VAL A 125 -11.90 -17.51 -27.67
N SER A 126 -11.45 -16.86 -28.74
CA SER A 126 -12.36 -16.29 -29.73
C SER A 126 -13.01 -17.42 -30.51
N MET A 127 -14.31 -17.63 -30.28
CA MET A 127 -15.15 -18.46 -31.16
C MET A 127 -15.29 -17.71 -32.49
N GLY A 128 -14.39 -17.97 -33.44
CA GLY A 128 -14.57 -17.53 -34.82
C GLY A 128 -15.86 -18.08 -35.43
N PRO A 129 -16.37 -17.50 -36.53
CA PRO A 129 -17.62 -17.95 -37.15
C PRO A 129 -17.49 -19.38 -37.66
N ILE A 130 -18.04 -20.33 -36.89
CA ILE A 130 -18.20 -21.74 -37.27
C ILE A 130 -19.67 -21.89 -37.69
N PRO A 131 -20.01 -21.92 -39.00
CA PRO A 131 -21.39 -21.68 -39.44
C PRO A 131 -22.42 -22.74 -39.04
N HIS A 132 -21.98 -23.93 -38.60
CA HIS A 132 -22.81 -25.14 -38.51
C HIS A 132 -22.70 -25.86 -37.16
N ILE A 133 -23.00 -25.18 -36.05
CA ILE A 133 -23.20 -25.81 -34.74
C ILE A 133 -24.54 -25.32 -34.14
N PRO A 134 -25.66 -26.01 -34.38
CA PRO A 134 -26.98 -25.56 -33.92
C PRO A 134 -27.19 -25.63 -32.40
N HIS A 135 -26.45 -26.49 -31.68
CA HIS A 135 -26.55 -26.63 -30.23
C HIS A 135 -25.20 -26.37 -29.56
N ARG A 136 -25.14 -25.40 -28.63
CA ARG A 136 -23.97 -25.10 -27.80
C ARG A 136 -24.30 -25.28 -26.33
N SER A 137 -23.92 -26.41 -25.74
CA SER A 137 -23.86 -26.54 -24.28
C SER A 137 -22.46 -26.17 -23.78
N LEU A 138 -22.45 -25.28 -22.79
CA LEU A 138 -21.34 -24.89 -21.94
C LEU A 138 -21.67 -25.23 -20.47
N ALA A 139 -22.66 -26.09 -20.22
CA ALA A 139 -23.10 -26.48 -18.89
C ALA A 139 -22.02 -27.18 -18.06
N ASN A 140 -22.12 -27.04 -16.73
CA ASN A 140 -21.28 -27.74 -15.73
C ASN A 140 -19.76 -27.50 -15.84
N ASN A 141 -19.31 -26.51 -16.62
CA ASN A 141 -17.88 -26.20 -16.83
C ASN A 141 -17.25 -25.34 -15.71
N HIS A 142 -17.91 -25.23 -14.55
CA HIS A 142 -17.51 -24.37 -13.42
C HIS A 142 -17.21 -22.90 -13.78
N LEU A 143 -17.81 -22.39 -14.85
CA LEU A 143 -17.58 -21.03 -15.36
C LEU A 143 -18.12 -19.97 -14.39
N GLN A 144 -17.24 -19.04 -14.00
CA GLN A 144 -17.59 -17.94 -13.09
C GLN A 144 -18.06 -16.68 -13.83
N THR A 145 -17.66 -16.50 -15.10
CA THR A 145 -18.08 -15.41 -16.00
C THR A 145 -17.84 -15.82 -17.46
N LEU A 146 -18.45 -15.11 -18.41
CA LEU A 146 -18.17 -15.25 -19.85
C LEU A 146 -17.57 -13.94 -20.40
N PRO A 147 -16.53 -13.98 -21.26
CA PRO A 147 -15.95 -12.77 -21.85
C PRO A 147 -16.93 -12.07 -22.81
N LYS A 148 -16.93 -10.73 -22.78
CA LYS A 148 -17.77 -9.88 -23.64
C LYS A 148 -17.49 -10.19 -25.12
N GLY A 149 -18.54 -10.55 -25.86
CA GLY A 149 -18.45 -10.89 -27.28
C GLY A 149 -18.24 -12.38 -27.60
N LEU A 150 -18.25 -13.30 -26.61
CA LEU A 150 -18.08 -14.75 -26.84
C LEU A 150 -19.03 -15.35 -27.89
N PHE A 151 -20.22 -14.76 -28.07
CA PHE A 151 -21.25 -15.21 -29.01
C PHE A 151 -21.46 -14.25 -30.19
N GLN A 152 -20.49 -13.39 -30.48
CA GLN A 152 -20.53 -12.48 -31.62
C GLN A 152 -20.29 -13.25 -32.94
N GLY A 153 -21.20 -13.11 -33.91
CA GLY A 153 -21.16 -13.85 -35.18
C GLY A 153 -21.70 -15.28 -35.13
N LEU A 154 -22.36 -15.69 -34.03
CA LEU A 154 -23.03 -16.99 -33.92
C LEU A 154 -24.52 -16.90 -34.30
N GLU A 155 -24.79 -16.50 -35.55
CA GLU A 155 -26.15 -16.22 -36.06
C GLU A 155 -27.01 -17.47 -36.27
N THR A 156 -26.42 -18.68 -36.26
CA THR A 156 -27.08 -19.98 -36.51
C THR A 156 -27.29 -20.83 -35.25
N LEU A 157 -27.26 -20.20 -34.07
CA LEU A 157 -27.27 -20.88 -32.77
C LEU A 157 -28.69 -21.11 -32.24
N ASN A 158 -29.22 -22.32 -32.39
CA ASN A 158 -30.60 -22.67 -32.04
C ASN A 158 -30.83 -22.97 -30.54
N GLN A 159 -29.78 -23.32 -29.79
CA GLN A 159 -29.89 -23.56 -28.34
C GLN A 159 -28.58 -23.26 -27.60
N LEU A 160 -28.68 -22.52 -26.49
CA LEU A 160 -27.57 -22.25 -25.58
C LEU A 160 -27.86 -22.79 -24.17
N ASP A 161 -27.03 -23.72 -23.70
CA ASP A 161 -27.12 -24.30 -22.36
C ASP A 161 -25.92 -23.87 -21.50
N LEU A 162 -26.17 -23.24 -20.36
CA LEU A 162 -25.19 -22.67 -19.44
C LEU A 162 -25.41 -23.13 -17.97
N ARG A 163 -26.31 -24.09 -17.72
CA ARG A 163 -26.67 -24.54 -16.36
C ARG A 163 -25.49 -25.16 -15.59
N GLY A 164 -25.59 -25.20 -14.27
CA GLY A 164 -24.56 -25.78 -13.40
C GLY A 164 -23.25 -24.97 -13.29
N ASN A 165 -23.15 -23.81 -13.96
CA ASN A 165 -22.03 -22.89 -13.82
C ASN A 165 -22.23 -21.95 -12.62
N PRO A 166 -21.23 -21.77 -11.73
CA PRO A 166 -21.31 -20.92 -10.53
C PRO A 166 -21.09 -19.44 -10.87
N PHE A 167 -22.01 -18.84 -11.63
CA PHE A 167 -21.84 -17.49 -12.15
C PHE A 167 -21.70 -16.42 -11.05
N GLN A 168 -20.72 -15.53 -11.25
CA GLN A 168 -20.58 -14.28 -10.51
C GLN A 168 -21.35 -13.18 -11.25
N CYS A 169 -22.61 -12.98 -10.90
CA CYS A 169 -23.52 -12.00 -11.49
C CYS A 169 -23.11 -10.57 -11.15
N SER A 170 -22.11 -10.12 -11.89
CA SER A 170 -21.35 -8.89 -11.74
C SER A 170 -21.13 -8.29 -13.14
N CYS A 171 -20.68 -7.04 -13.23
CA CYS A 171 -20.68 -6.34 -14.52
C CYS A 171 -20.07 -7.10 -15.73
N PRO A 172 -18.98 -7.89 -15.58
CA PRO A 172 -18.44 -8.72 -16.68
C PRO A 172 -19.42 -9.69 -17.36
N ILE A 173 -20.53 -10.08 -16.75
CA ILE A 173 -21.56 -10.93 -17.40
C ILE A 173 -22.82 -10.15 -17.83
N ARG A 174 -22.92 -8.84 -17.55
CA ARG A 174 -24.08 -8.00 -17.97
C ARG A 174 -24.32 -8.02 -19.47
N TRP A 175 -23.27 -8.15 -20.28
CA TRP A 175 -23.39 -8.22 -21.74
C TRP A 175 -24.24 -9.40 -22.22
N LEU A 176 -24.27 -10.50 -21.45
CA LEU A 176 -25.00 -11.72 -21.79
C LEU A 176 -26.49 -11.42 -21.90
N LEU A 177 -27.06 -10.67 -20.95
CA LEU A 177 -28.47 -10.25 -20.99
C LEU A 177 -28.78 -9.44 -22.25
N THR A 178 -27.96 -8.43 -22.54
CA THR A 178 -28.12 -7.61 -23.75
C THR A 178 -27.87 -8.34 -25.07
N TRP A 179 -27.31 -9.56 -25.02
CA TRP A 179 -27.22 -10.48 -26.16
C TRP A 179 -28.46 -11.38 -26.23
N LEU A 180 -28.93 -11.91 -25.10
CA LEU A 180 -30.14 -12.75 -24.99
C LEU A 180 -31.39 -12.01 -25.48
N ASP A 181 -31.56 -10.75 -25.04
CA ASP A 181 -32.65 -9.84 -25.46
C ASP A 181 -32.72 -9.65 -26.98
N ARG A 182 -31.62 -9.90 -27.71
CA ARG A 182 -31.50 -9.75 -29.16
C ARG A 182 -31.55 -11.09 -29.89
N ALA A 183 -30.88 -12.10 -29.36
CA ALA A 183 -30.68 -13.38 -30.02
C ALA A 183 -31.97 -14.23 -30.05
N SER A 184 -32.90 -14.03 -29.10
CA SER A 184 -34.18 -14.75 -29.04
C SER A 184 -34.06 -16.29 -28.97
N VAL A 185 -32.91 -16.79 -28.50
CA VAL A 185 -32.58 -18.22 -28.45
C VAL A 185 -33.15 -18.89 -27.17
N PRO A 186 -33.73 -20.10 -27.27
CA PRO A 186 -34.04 -20.95 -26.11
C PRO A 186 -32.78 -21.21 -25.26
N THR A 187 -32.78 -20.72 -24.01
CA THR A 187 -31.57 -20.61 -23.18
C THR A 187 -31.75 -21.12 -21.75
N GLU A 188 -30.87 -22.03 -21.32
CA GLU A 188 -30.82 -22.55 -19.94
C GLU A 188 -29.67 -21.87 -19.17
N LEU A 189 -29.94 -20.70 -18.59
CA LEU A 189 -28.90 -19.76 -18.13
C LEU A 189 -28.31 -20.03 -16.74
N GLY A 190 -28.85 -21.01 -16.00
CA GLY A 190 -28.44 -21.30 -14.62
C GLY A 190 -28.79 -20.19 -13.62
N VAL A 191 -28.12 -20.22 -12.46
CA VAL A 191 -28.34 -19.31 -11.33
C VAL A 191 -27.04 -18.64 -10.90
N CYS A 192 -27.16 -17.44 -10.33
CA CYS A 192 -26.05 -16.72 -9.74
C CYS A 192 -25.58 -17.37 -8.44
N GLN A 193 -24.27 -17.63 -8.31
CA GLN A 193 -23.64 -18.09 -7.06
C GLN A 193 -23.10 -16.92 -6.23
N SER A 194 -22.77 -15.80 -6.87
CA SER A 194 -22.41 -14.53 -6.22
C SER A 194 -22.87 -13.33 -7.08
N PRO A 195 -22.87 -12.09 -6.57
CA PRO A 195 -22.60 -11.68 -5.19
C PRO A 195 -23.71 -12.16 -4.22
N PRO A 196 -23.51 -12.10 -2.89
CA PRO A 196 -24.46 -12.66 -1.91
C PRO A 196 -25.90 -12.14 -2.03
N GLN A 197 -26.09 -10.92 -2.55
CA GLN A 197 -27.41 -10.29 -2.75
C GLN A 197 -28.20 -10.87 -3.94
N LEU A 198 -27.53 -11.53 -4.88
CA LEU A 198 -28.13 -12.16 -6.07
C LEU A 198 -28.03 -13.69 -6.01
N ARG A 199 -27.52 -14.27 -4.92
CA ARG A 199 -27.24 -15.70 -4.84
C ARG A 199 -28.54 -16.52 -4.88
N GLY A 200 -28.63 -17.43 -5.84
CA GLY A 200 -29.82 -18.23 -6.14
C GLY A 200 -30.73 -17.64 -7.21
N THR A 201 -30.58 -16.37 -7.58
CA THR A 201 -31.40 -15.74 -8.63
C THR A 201 -31.05 -16.34 -10.01
N PRO A 202 -32.05 -16.74 -10.82
CA PRO A 202 -31.84 -17.15 -12.21
C PRO A 202 -31.25 -16.02 -13.05
N VAL A 203 -30.21 -16.32 -13.84
CA VAL A 203 -29.47 -15.27 -14.59
C VAL A 203 -30.40 -14.51 -15.55
N GLY A 204 -31.30 -15.22 -16.25
CA GLY A 204 -32.27 -14.62 -17.17
C GLY A 204 -33.41 -13.82 -16.53
N GLN A 205 -33.52 -13.76 -15.20
CA GLN A 205 -34.47 -12.89 -14.51
C GLN A 205 -33.84 -11.55 -14.08
N LEU A 206 -32.51 -11.42 -14.15
CA LEU A 206 -31.83 -10.17 -13.85
C LEU A 206 -32.03 -9.15 -14.97
N GLN A 207 -32.03 -7.88 -14.58
CA GLN A 207 -32.03 -6.73 -15.47
C GLN A 207 -30.64 -6.11 -15.54
N PRO A 208 -30.24 -5.43 -16.65
CA PRO A 208 -28.96 -4.74 -16.75
C PRO A 208 -28.69 -3.70 -15.64
N ARG A 209 -29.75 -3.26 -14.94
CA ARG A 209 -29.70 -2.34 -13.79
C ARG A 209 -29.23 -2.98 -12.48
N ASP A 210 -29.34 -4.30 -12.33
CA ASP A 210 -28.98 -5.02 -11.10
C ASP A 210 -27.45 -5.18 -10.95
N PHE A 211 -26.72 -4.96 -12.04
CA PHE A 211 -25.27 -5.08 -12.12
C PHE A 211 -24.59 -3.76 -11.75
N GLN A 212 -23.83 -3.78 -10.64
CA GLN A 212 -22.97 -2.66 -10.23
C GLN A 212 -21.77 -2.53 -11.18
N CYS A 213 -21.96 -1.80 -12.28
CA CYS A 213 -20.93 -1.55 -13.30
C CYS A 213 -20.05 -0.34 -13.02
N LEU A 214 -20.54 0.65 -12.26
CA LEU A 214 -19.76 1.81 -11.85
C LEU A 214 -18.81 1.43 -10.70
N ARG A 215 -17.50 1.43 -10.99
CA ARG A 215 -16.43 1.19 -10.00
C ARG A 215 -15.60 2.47 -9.83
N THR A 216 -15.44 2.91 -8.60
CA THR A 216 -14.42 3.94 -8.28
C THR A 216 -13.02 3.32 -8.24
N GLU A 217 -12.01 4.07 -8.67
CA GLU A 217 -10.59 3.70 -8.62
C GLU A 217 -9.74 4.94 -8.25
N LEU A 218 -8.62 4.74 -7.54
CA LEU A 218 -7.61 5.76 -7.28
C LEU A 218 -6.48 5.63 -8.31
N ARG A 219 -6.44 6.49 -9.33
CA ARG A 219 -5.40 6.49 -10.36
C ARG A 219 -4.29 7.50 -10.05
N PRO A 220 -3.01 7.20 -10.35
CA PRO A 220 -1.93 8.19 -10.24
C PRO A 220 -2.30 9.47 -11.01
N PHE A 221 -1.99 10.62 -10.42
CA PHE A 221 -2.35 11.93 -10.96
C PHE A 221 -1.16 12.90 -10.97
N GLN A 222 -0.41 13.00 -9.88
CA GLN A 222 0.76 13.87 -9.78
C GLN A 222 1.80 13.22 -8.85
N SER A 223 3.04 13.08 -9.33
CA SER A 223 4.19 12.67 -8.53
C SER A 223 4.94 13.92 -8.08
N LEU A 224 5.19 14.07 -6.78
CA LEU A 224 5.93 15.20 -6.22
C LEU A 224 7.40 14.79 -6.01
N PRO A 225 8.39 15.59 -6.45
CA PRO A 225 9.80 15.20 -6.53
C PRO A 225 10.53 15.16 -5.16
N PHE A 226 9.81 14.90 -4.07
CA PHE A 226 10.33 14.89 -2.70
C PHE A 226 9.63 13.85 -1.83
N SER A 227 10.34 13.41 -0.78
CA SER A 227 9.80 12.59 0.31
C SER A 227 9.02 13.44 1.31
N SER A 228 8.07 12.81 2.03
CA SER A 228 7.34 13.42 3.13
C SER A 228 6.98 12.37 4.19
N LEU A 229 6.88 12.79 5.46
CA LEU A 229 6.55 11.94 6.60
C LEU A 229 5.05 12.02 6.91
N SER A 230 4.55 13.18 7.35
CA SER A 230 3.12 13.44 7.49
C SER A 230 2.54 14.12 6.25
N ALA A 231 1.28 13.83 5.97
CA ALA A 231 0.38 14.56 5.09
C ALA A 231 -0.95 14.74 5.83
N GLU A 232 -1.30 15.96 6.19
CA GLU A 232 -2.52 16.28 6.93
C GLU A 232 -3.40 17.26 6.13
N PRO A 233 -4.66 16.92 5.80
CA PRO A 233 -5.52 17.75 4.98
C PRO A 233 -6.10 18.93 5.76
N PHE A 234 -6.38 20.03 5.07
CA PHE A 234 -7.09 21.18 5.65
C PHE A 234 -8.11 21.77 4.68
N ALA A 235 -9.07 22.50 5.24
CA ALA A 235 -10.00 23.33 4.48
C ALA A 235 -10.18 24.68 5.19
N LEU A 236 -10.11 25.78 4.43
CA LEU A 236 -10.29 27.15 4.91
C LEU A 236 -10.98 27.99 3.81
N GLY A 237 -12.05 28.70 4.16
CA GLY A 237 -12.73 29.60 3.20
C GLY A 237 -13.22 28.92 1.91
N GLY A 238 -13.59 27.64 1.98
CA GLY A 238 -13.99 26.84 0.81
C GLY A 238 -12.83 26.29 -0.03
N GLN A 239 -11.58 26.68 0.24
CA GLN A 239 -10.40 26.10 -0.41
C GLN A 239 -9.83 24.95 0.43
N GLY A 240 -9.41 23.88 -0.26
CA GLY A 240 -8.84 22.68 0.35
C GLY A 240 -7.38 22.48 -0.04
N GLY A 241 -6.59 21.88 0.85
CA GLY A 241 -5.19 21.59 0.62
C GLY A 241 -4.66 20.51 1.56
N VAL A 242 -3.35 20.30 1.54
CA VAL A 242 -2.65 19.37 2.45
C VAL A 242 -1.32 19.98 2.90
N VAL A 243 -0.95 19.77 4.16
CA VAL A 243 0.39 20.13 4.65
C VAL A 243 1.27 18.90 4.70
N LEU A 244 2.48 19.00 4.15
CA LEU A 244 3.46 17.92 4.09
C LEU A 244 4.67 18.22 4.98
N ALA A 245 4.99 17.31 5.90
CA ALA A 245 6.24 17.37 6.65
C ALA A 245 7.38 16.75 5.84
N GLN A 246 8.40 17.54 5.51
CA GLN A 246 9.57 17.10 4.76
C GLN A 246 10.81 17.09 5.69
N PRO A 247 11.13 15.95 6.34
CA PRO A 247 12.22 15.90 7.31
C PRO A 247 13.62 16.10 6.68
N HIS A 248 13.78 15.74 5.40
CA HIS A 248 15.05 15.81 4.68
C HIS A 248 15.40 17.20 4.13
N SER A 249 14.41 18.00 3.72
CA SER A 249 14.60 19.40 3.29
C SER A 249 14.47 20.40 4.44
N GLY A 250 13.99 19.97 5.61
CA GLY A 250 13.77 20.86 6.74
C GLY A 250 12.58 21.79 6.56
N ALA A 251 11.43 21.29 6.07
CA ALA A 251 10.28 22.15 5.78
C ALA A 251 8.90 21.52 6.04
N CYS A 252 7.93 22.37 6.40
CA CYS A 252 6.52 22.12 6.18
C CYS A 252 6.11 22.77 4.84
N ALA A 253 5.79 21.97 3.83
CA ALA A 253 5.29 22.45 2.55
C ALA A 253 3.74 22.46 2.57
N LEU A 254 3.13 23.63 2.35
CA LEU A 254 1.69 23.76 2.21
C LEU A 254 1.30 23.58 0.73
N LEU A 255 0.59 22.50 0.41
CA LEU A 255 0.04 22.30 -0.93
C LEU A 255 -1.36 22.87 -1.05
N GLU A 256 -1.53 23.77 -2.01
CA GLU A 256 -2.80 24.37 -2.41
C GLU A 256 -3.04 24.05 -3.91
N TRP A 257 -4.30 24.04 -4.33
CA TRP A 257 -4.70 23.63 -5.69
C TRP A 257 -4.71 24.83 -6.64
N ASP A 258 -3.93 24.76 -7.71
CA ASP A 258 -3.93 25.75 -8.79
C ASP A 258 -5.08 25.45 -9.78
N GLN A 259 -6.04 26.37 -9.87
CA GLN A 259 -7.19 26.24 -10.76
C GLN A 259 -6.86 26.47 -12.24
N LEU A 260 -5.79 27.23 -12.54
CA LEU A 260 -5.39 27.60 -13.90
C LEU A 260 -4.60 26.46 -14.55
N GLU A 261 -3.64 25.89 -13.81
CA GLU A 261 -2.86 24.74 -14.29
C GLU A 261 -3.51 23.38 -13.99
N GLY A 262 -4.50 23.35 -13.09
CA GLY A 262 -5.19 22.12 -12.70
C GLY A 262 -4.28 21.10 -11.98
N ARG A 263 -3.34 21.56 -11.16
CA ARG A 263 -2.41 20.73 -10.38
C ARG A 263 -2.17 21.29 -8.97
N PHE A 264 -1.60 20.49 -8.07
CA PHE A 264 -1.16 21.00 -6.77
C PHE A 264 0.19 21.73 -6.87
N ARG A 265 0.28 22.89 -6.22
CA ARG A 265 1.50 23.70 -6.06
C ARG A 265 1.82 23.90 -4.58
N ALA A 266 3.04 24.32 -4.28
CA ALA A 266 3.49 24.63 -2.91
C ALA A 266 3.71 26.17 -2.73
N PRO A 267 2.65 27.00 -2.65
CA PRO A 267 2.80 28.46 -2.57
C PRO A 267 3.37 28.95 -1.24
N ALA A 268 3.34 28.15 -0.17
CA ALA A 268 3.94 28.47 1.11
C ALA A 268 4.79 27.30 1.63
N VAL A 269 6.00 27.62 2.09
CA VAL A 269 6.95 26.68 2.69
C VAL A 269 7.46 27.30 3.99
N ILE A 270 7.33 26.58 5.11
CA ILE A 270 7.80 27.02 6.42
C ILE A 270 9.02 26.18 6.79
N ASN A 271 10.17 26.83 6.92
CA ASN A 271 11.44 26.17 7.22
C ASN A 271 11.54 25.79 8.72
N GLY A 272 12.21 24.68 9.00
CA GLY A 272 12.37 24.09 10.32
C GLY A 272 13.46 23.00 10.35
N THR A 273 13.72 22.44 11.52
CA THR A 273 14.89 21.59 11.79
C THR A 273 14.48 20.12 11.94
N SER A 274 14.34 19.45 10.79
CA SER A 274 13.80 18.09 10.66
C SER A 274 12.37 17.94 11.20
N PRO A 275 11.38 18.57 10.54
CA PRO A 275 9.97 18.44 10.91
C PRO A 275 9.45 17.02 10.63
N ILE A 276 8.74 16.47 11.62
CA ILE A 276 8.14 15.13 11.57
C ILE A 276 6.61 15.16 11.44
N ALA A 277 5.96 16.24 11.85
CA ALA A 277 4.54 16.46 11.62
C ALA A 277 4.25 17.94 11.43
N CYS A 278 3.40 18.25 10.45
CA CYS A 278 2.93 19.60 10.14
C CYS A 278 1.40 19.59 10.24
N HIS A 279 0.86 19.86 11.43
CA HIS A 279 -0.55 19.63 11.75
C HIS A 279 -1.38 20.93 11.63
N PRO A 280 -2.35 21.01 10.69
CA PRO A 280 -3.18 22.19 10.50
C PRO A 280 -4.35 22.25 11.48
N ILE A 281 -4.68 23.44 11.97
CA ILE A 281 -5.93 23.72 12.72
C ILE A 281 -6.59 24.99 12.16
N PRO A 282 -7.71 24.88 11.43
CA PRO A 282 -8.44 26.05 10.95
C PRO A 282 -9.21 26.72 12.11
N LEU A 283 -8.98 28.02 12.32
CA LEU A 283 -9.62 28.84 13.35
C LEU A 283 -10.23 30.09 12.73
N SER A 284 -11.56 30.11 12.56
CA SER A 284 -12.35 31.32 12.26
C SER A 284 -11.80 32.23 11.15
N GLY A 285 -11.38 31.64 10.02
CA GLY A 285 -10.80 32.38 8.87
C GLY A 285 -9.27 32.50 8.87
N SER A 286 -8.59 32.05 9.93
CA SER A 286 -7.14 31.86 9.98
C SER A 286 -6.77 30.38 9.98
N LEU A 287 -5.51 30.07 9.64
CA LEU A 287 -4.96 28.71 9.73
C LEU A 287 -3.77 28.71 10.71
N LEU A 288 -3.88 27.92 11.78
CA LEU A 288 -2.70 27.55 12.57
C LEU A 288 -1.99 26.35 11.92
N LEU A 289 -0.67 26.32 12.01
CA LEU A 289 0.14 25.14 11.75
C LEU A 289 1.01 24.82 12.96
N ILE A 290 0.94 23.58 13.45
CA ILE A 290 1.82 23.06 14.47
C ILE A 290 2.91 22.22 13.78
N MET A 291 4.13 22.74 13.79
CA MET A 291 5.32 22.04 13.31
C MET A 291 5.99 21.33 14.49
N ALA A 292 5.86 19.99 14.53
CA ALA A 292 6.66 19.16 15.42
C ALA A 292 7.97 18.77 14.73
N GLN A 293 9.10 18.91 15.42
CA GLN A 293 10.43 18.69 14.87
C GLN A 293 11.39 18.06 15.89
N LEU A 294 12.36 17.28 15.40
CA LEU A 294 13.26 16.49 16.24
C LEU A 294 14.52 17.23 16.71
N SER A 295 15.00 18.19 15.93
CA SER A 295 16.22 18.97 16.21
C SER A 295 15.85 20.38 16.68
N PRO A 296 16.58 21.00 17.63
CA PRO A 296 16.32 22.36 18.08
C PRO A 296 16.26 23.39 16.92
N PRO A 297 15.43 24.45 16.99
CA PRO A 297 14.57 24.85 18.12
C PRO A 297 13.41 23.88 18.41
N SER A 298 12.75 24.05 19.56
CA SER A 298 11.61 23.22 19.95
C SER A 298 10.45 23.30 18.92
N SER A 299 9.46 22.42 19.03
CA SER A 299 8.27 22.42 18.16
C SER A 299 7.60 23.79 18.14
N SER A 300 6.96 24.20 17.05
CA SER A 300 6.50 25.58 16.85
C SER A 300 5.05 25.69 16.38
N VAL A 301 4.41 26.83 16.68
CA VAL A 301 3.07 27.19 16.21
C VAL A 301 3.17 28.42 15.32
N TRP A 302 2.68 28.29 14.10
CA TRP A 302 2.64 29.32 13.08
C TRP A 302 1.18 29.71 12.80
N LEU A 303 0.95 30.96 12.41
CA LEU A 303 -0.35 31.52 12.10
C LEU A 303 -0.34 32.14 10.70
N ARG A 304 -1.25 31.70 9.82
CA ARG A 304 -1.64 32.44 8.61
C ARG A 304 -2.96 33.15 8.87
N SER A 305 -2.87 34.46 9.05
CA SER A 305 -4.02 35.38 9.11
C SER A 305 -4.37 35.84 7.70
N GLY A 306 -5.26 35.14 7.01
CA GLY A 306 -5.64 35.45 5.63
C GLY A 306 -5.86 34.22 4.75
N GLY A 307 -6.00 34.49 3.46
CA GLY A 307 -6.30 33.49 2.43
C GLY A 307 -5.08 32.70 1.92
N PRO A 308 -5.23 32.03 0.77
CA PRO A 308 -4.12 31.40 0.05
C PRO A 308 -2.96 32.39 -0.19
N GLY A 309 -1.72 31.88 -0.20
CA GLY A 309 -0.52 32.70 -0.40
C GLY A 309 -0.21 33.75 0.69
N SER A 310 -1.09 33.98 1.68
CA SER A 310 -0.79 34.87 2.81
C SER A 310 0.35 34.28 3.67
N PRO A 311 1.27 35.11 4.22
CA PRO A 311 2.43 34.61 4.95
C PRO A 311 2.06 33.96 6.28
N PHE A 312 2.92 33.06 6.75
CA PHE A 312 2.84 32.51 8.11
C PHE A 312 3.77 33.28 9.05
N THR A 313 3.26 33.65 10.22
CA THR A 313 4.05 34.24 11.32
C THR A 313 4.24 33.22 12.43
N LEU A 314 5.45 33.16 13.01
CA LEU A 314 5.71 32.36 14.20
C LEU A 314 5.06 33.04 15.42
N ILE A 315 4.12 32.36 16.08
CA ILE A 315 3.43 32.90 17.26
C ILE A 315 3.86 32.25 18.58
N GLN A 316 4.41 31.03 18.55
CA GLN A 316 4.78 30.31 19.77
C GLN A 316 5.82 29.20 19.52
N THR A 317 6.68 28.94 20.51
CA THR A 317 7.42 27.68 20.66
C THR A 317 6.80 26.80 21.76
N LEU A 318 6.71 25.50 21.49
CA LEU A 318 6.05 24.49 22.33
C LEU A 318 7.07 23.59 23.03
N GLY A 319 6.81 23.34 24.32
CA GLY A 319 7.44 22.24 25.06
C GLY A 319 8.95 22.39 25.29
N SER A 320 9.44 23.63 25.41
CA SER A 320 10.84 23.94 25.76
C SER A 320 11.35 23.09 26.93
N GLY A 321 12.36 22.27 26.66
CA GLY A 321 12.98 21.34 27.62
C GLY A 321 12.18 20.08 28.00
N LEU A 322 10.90 19.97 27.61
CA LEU A 322 9.98 18.90 28.01
C LEU A 322 9.61 17.93 26.89
N LEU A 323 9.53 18.42 25.65
CA LEU A 323 9.48 17.60 24.44
C LEU A 323 10.91 17.42 23.93
N ARG A 324 11.37 16.17 23.81
CA ARG A 324 12.71 15.79 23.35
C ARG A 324 12.71 15.05 22.01
N ARG A 325 11.70 14.22 21.75
CA ARG A 325 11.51 13.52 20.46
C ARG A 325 10.01 13.41 20.15
N PRO A 326 9.36 14.54 19.78
CA PRO A 326 7.98 14.49 19.33
C PRO A 326 7.84 13.54 18.14
N HIS A 327 6.74 12.79 18.08
CA HIS A 327 6.54 11.72 17.10
C HIS A 327 5.18 11.76 16.40
N SER A 328 4.12 12.15 17.09
CA SER A 328 2.82 12.46 16.49
C SER A 328 2.26 13.76 17.07
N VAL A 329 1.43 14.42 16.27
CA VAL A 329 0.60 15.56 16.67
C VAL A 329 -0.84 15.23 16.31
N SER A 330 -1.78 15.56 17.18
CA SER A 330 -3.21 15.48 16.88
C SER A 330 -3.97 16.59 17.61
N SER A 331 -5.17 16.91 17.15
CA SER A 331 -6.00 17.95 17.78
C SER A 331 -7.47 17.56 17.81
N ALA A 332 -8.16 17.96 18.87
CA ALA A 332 -9.61 17.85 18.96
C ALA A 332 -10.21 19.10 19.61
N ARG A 333 -11.48 19.36 19.28
CA ARG A 333 -12.29 20.36 19.96
C ARG A 333 -13.13 19.66 21.03
N LEU A 334 -12.94 20.03 22.29
CA LEU A 334 -13.70 19.52 23.43
C LEU A 334 -14.58 20.67 23.96
N GLY A 335 -15.85 20.64 23.59
CA GLY A 335 -16.80 21.73 23.83
C GLY A 335 -16.33 23.05 23.18
N PRO A 336 -16.17 24.15 23.95
CA PRO A 336 -15.74 25.43 23.40
C PRO A 336 -14.22 25.51 23.13
N HIS A 337 -13.40 24.58 23.62
CA HIS A 337 -11.94 24.69 23.57
C HIS A 337 -11.27 23.72 22.59
N TRP A 338 -10.23 24.19 21.93
CA TRP A 338 -9.30 23.34 21.18
C TRP A 338 -8.22 22.77 22.10
N TYR A 339 -7.92 21.50 21.91
CA TYR A 339 -6.84 20.78 22.56
C TYR A 339 -5.89 20.18 21.50
N LEU A 340 -4.61 20.17 21.83
CA LEU A 340 -3.51 19.71 20.99
C LEU A 340 -2.72 18.65 21.77
N GLY A 341 -2.66 17.43 21.24
CA GLY A 341 -1.83 16.35 21.75
C GLY A 341 -0.51 16.28 20.98
N VAL A 342 0.60 16.10 21.71
CA VAL A 342 1.91 15.80 21.13
C VAL A 342 2.51 14.59 21.87
N THR A 343 2.82 13.51 21.16
CA THR A 343 3.48 12.34 21.77
C THR A 343 5.00 12.47 21.74
N ASP A 344 5.67 12.03 22.81
CA ASP A 344 7.13 11.90 22.84
C ASP A 344 7.56 10.43 22.78
N SER A 345 8.41 10.10 21.82
CA SER A 345 8.94 8.76 21.58
C SER A 345 10.17 8.42 22.43
N SER A 346 10.69 9.37 23.22
CA SER A 346 11.83 9.18 24.12
C SER A 346 11.41 9.03 25.57
N LYS A 347 12.12 8.18 26.32
CA LYS A 347 11.88 8.00 27.76
C LYS A 347 12.10 9.27 28.60
N GLY A 348 12.89 10.24 28.09
CA GLY A 348 13.27 11.45 28.82
C GLY A 348 12.45 12.70 28.46
N GLY A 349 11.59 12.62 27.44
CA GLY A 349 10.48 13.57 27.24
C GLY A 349 9.21 13.04 27.92
N THR A 350 8.09 13.73 27.75
CA THR A 350 6.78 13.22 28.20
C THR A 350 5.68 13.78 27.32
N SER A 351 4.87 12.89 26.74
CA SER A 351 3.69 13.23 25.94
C SER A 351 2.77 14.20 26.67
N ALA A 352 2.31 15.25 25.98
CA ALA A 352 1.61 16.36 26.59
C ALA A 352 0.38 16.77 25.79
N ILE A 353 -0.63 17.22 26.52
CA ILE A 353 -1.87 17.82 26.01
C ILE A 353 -1.83 19.30 26.36
N TYR A 354 -2.05 20.14 25.36
CA TYR A 354 -2.12 21.59 25.46
C TYR A 354 -3.55 22.06 25.15
N ARG A 355 -3.96 23.18 25.74
CA ARG A 355 -5.26 23.83 25.53
C ARG A 355 -5.06 25.20 24.87
N TRP A 356 -5.90 25.54 23.91
CA TRP A 356 -5.88 26.84 23.24
C TRP A 356 -6.36 27.94 24.18
N GLY A 357 -5.49 28.93 24.44
CA GLY A 357 -5.74 30.10 25.28
C GLY A 357 -5.93 31.39 24.49
N GLY A 358 -6.44 31.33 23.25
CA GLY A 358 -6.73 32.51 22.42
C GLY A 358 -5.52 33.12 21.69
N ARG A 359 -4.32 33.08 22.30
CA ARG A 359 -3.05 33.53 21.69
C ARG A 359 -2.02 32.41 21.46
N GLY A 360 -2.25 31.22 22.00
CA GLY A 360 -1.30 30.10 21.99
C GLY A 360 -1.85 28.84 22.64
N PHE A 361 -1.09 27.76 22.55
CA PHE A 361 -1.35 26.47 23.19
C PHE A 361 -0.55 26.34 24.49
N TYR A 362 -1.24 26.31 25.63
CA TYR A 362 -0.64 26.21 26.96
C TYR A 362 -0.80 24.79 27.51
N ARG A 363 0.22 24.24 28.19
CA ARG A 363 0.18 22.84 28.68
C ARG A 363 -0.96 22.67 29.68
N HIS A 364 -1.90 21.79 29.35
CA HIS A 364 -3.06 21.44 30.18
C HIS A 364 -2.78 20.19 31.01
N GLN A 365 -2.12 19.18 30.44
CA GLN A 365 -1.79 17.93 31.11
C GLN A 365 -0.52 17.29 30.53
N SER A 366 0.32 16.71 31.37
CA SER A 366 1.33 15.71 30.94
C SER A 366 0.77 14.31 31.17
N LEU A 367 1.02 13.40 30.23
CA LEU A 367 0.66 11.98 30.34
C LEU A 367 1.79 11.22 31.08
N ARG A 368 1.83 9.88 30.96
CA ARG A 368 2.73 9.05 31.77
C ARG A 368 4.21 9.27 31.37
N PRO A 369 5.11 9.63 32.30
CA PRO A 369 6.54 9.75 32.03
C PRO A 369 7.20 8.38 31.80
N TRP A 370 8.40 8.37 31.20
CA TRP A 370 9.20 7.16 30.91
C TRP A 370 8.62 6.18 29.88
N HIS A 371 7.50 6.53 29.23
CA HIS A 371 6.97 5.82 28.07
C HIS A 371 7.70 6.21 26.76
N ARG A 372 7.40 5.50 25.68
CA ARG A 372 7.85 5.83 24.31
C ARG A 372 6.60 5.85 23.44
N ASP A 373 5.91 6.99 23.42
CA ASP A 373 4.59 7.10 22.83
C ASP A 373 4.69 7.45 21.34
N THR A 374 4.04 6.64 20.51
CA THR A 374 4.10 6.73 19.05
C THR A 374 2.91 7.46 18.47
N HIS A 375 1.70 7.28 19.02
CA HIS A 375 0.49 7.96 18.52
C HIS A 375 -0.49 8.32 19.63
N MET A 376 -1.19 9.45 19.46
CA MET A 376 -2.27 9.91 20.33
C MET A 376 -3.50 10.23 19.49
N GLU A 377 -4.61 9.52 19.72
CA GLU A 377 -5.86 9.66 18.97
C GLU A 377 -6.98 10.15 19.88
N PHE A 378 -7.48 11.36 19.64
CA PHE A 378 -8.68 11.87 20.31
C PHE A 378 -9.94 11.31 19.65
N LEU A 379 -10.91 10.91 20.48
CA LEU A 379 -12.20 10.36 20.06
C LEU A 379 -13.28 10.62 21.13
N GLU A 380 -14.51 10.16 20.89
CA GLU A 380 -15.59 10.18 21.89
C GLU A 380 -16.15 8.76 22.04
N LEU A 381 -16.40 8.33 23.28
CA LEU A 381 -16.86 6.99 23.64
C LEU A 381 -18.10 7.09 24.54
N GLY A 382 -19.28 6.83 23.97
CA GLY A 382 -20.56 7.01 24.68
C GLY A 382 -20.84 8.47 25.03
N GLY A 383 -20.54 9.41 24.11
CA GLY A 383 -20.72 10.84 24.32
C GLY A 383 -19.67 11.53 25.19
N SER A 384 -18.88 10.78 25.98
CA SER A 384 -17.73 11.34 26.70
C SER A 384 -16.50 11.47 25.80
N PRO A 385 -15.71 12.56 25.88
CA PRO A 385 -14.39 12.60 25.27
C PRO A 385 -13.46 11.51 25.85
N ALA A 386 -12.65 10.94 24.97
CA ALA A 386 -11.69 9.88 25.26
C ALA A 386 -10.40 10.07 24.44
N LEU A 387 -9.38 9.30 24.80
CA LEU A 387 -8.06 9.35 24.16
C LEU A 387 -7.48 7.94 24.08
N VAL A 388 -6.96 7.53 22.93
CA VAL A 388 -6.14 6.32 22.79
C VAL A 388 -4.68 6.74 22.66
N LEU A 389 -3.83 6.19 23.51
CA LEU A 389 -2.38 6.38 23.49
C LEU A 389 -1.68 5.07 23.12
N CYS A 390 -0.90 5.09 22.05
CA CYS A 390 -0.05 3.99 21.61
C CYS A 390 1.39 4.21 22.08
N SER A 391 2.02 3.18 22.63
CA SER A 391 3.43 3.18 23.05
C SER A 391 4.13 1.90 22.59
N GLY A 392 5.39 1.99 22.18
CA GLY A 392 6.19 0.81 21.82
C GLY A 392 6.41 -0.16 22.99
N ALA A 393 6.48 -1.47 22.70
CA ALA A 393 6.59 -2.58 23.65
C ALA A 393 5.45 -2.66 24.68
N ARG A 394 4.26 -2.11 24.37
CA ARG A 394 3.09 -2.07 25.26
C ARG A 394 1.78 -2.24 24.48
N ARG A 395 0.69 -2.45 25.23
CA ARG A 395 -0.70 -2.40 24.74
C ARG A 395 -1.18 -0.93 24.75
N PRO A 396 -2.01 -0.48 23.78
CA PRO A 396 -2.61 0.85 23.80
C PRO A 396 -3.43 1.10 25.06
N LEU A 397 -3.38 2.31 25.60
CA LEU A 397 -4.19 2.72 26.75
C LEU A 397 -5.32 3.66 26.32
N VAL A 398 -6.55 3.33 26.72
CA VAL A 398 -7.71 4.23 26.66
C VAL A 398 -7.75 5.08 27.93
N TYR A 399 -7.87 6.39 27.76
CA TYR A 399 -8.20 7.34 28.81
C TYR A 399 -9.62 7.88 28.59
N ARG A 400 -10.33 8.24 29.68
CA ARG A 400 -11.59 8.99 29.63
C ARG A 400 -11.41 10.39 30.22
N TRP A 401 -12.19 11.34 29.74
CA TRP A 401 -12.25 12.70 30.29
C TRP A 401 -13.00 12.72 31.64
N SER A 402 -12.39 13.29 32.67
CA SER A 402 -12.93 13.40 34.04
C SER A 402 -13.69 14.70 34.32
N GLY A 403 -13.85 15.57 33.31
CA GLY A 403 -14.26 16.96 33.49
C GLY A 403 -13.07 17.93 33.52
N ALA A 404 -11.96 17.53 34.14
CA ALA A 404 -10.74 18.34 34.26
C ALA A 404 -9.56 17.86 33.39
N GLY A 405 -9.45 16.56 33.12
CA GLY A 405 -8.35 15.97 32.35
C GLY A 405 -8.63 14.55 31.88
N PHE A 406 -7.65 13.92 31.21
CA PHE A 406 -7.73 12.54 30.76
C PHE A 406 -7.16 11.59 31.82
N VAL A 407 -7.97 10.65 32.32
CA VAL A 407 -7.60 9.66 33.33
C VAL A 407 -7.56 8.26 32.69
N PRO A 408 -6.53 7.43 32.96
CA PRO A 408 -6.47 6.04 32.49
C PRO A 408 -7.74 5.26 32.82
N HIS A 409 -8.25 4.47 31.88
CA HIS A 409 -9.50 3.72 32.06
C HIS A 409 -9.31 2.21 31.85
N THR A 410 -8.81 1.80 30.68
CA THR A 410 -8.53 0.40 30.34
C THR A 410 -7.51 0.35 29.21
N ASP A 411 -6.70 -0.71 29.11
CA ASP A 411 -5.89 -0.96 27.93
C ASP A 411 -6.64 -1.84 26.91
N ILE A 412 -6.17 -1.85 25.66
CA ILE A 412 -6.75 -2.69 24.61
C ILE A 412 -6.05 -4.06 24.64
N PRO A 413 -6.75 -5.16 24.99
CA PRO A 413 -6.12 -6.46 25.18
C PRO A 413 -5.76 -7.14 23.85
N HIS A 414 -4.86 -8.11 23.89
CA HIS A 414 -4.41 -8.92 22.73
C HIS A 414 -3.80 -8.15 21.54
N VAL A 415 -3.38 -6.90 21.75
CA VAL A 415 -2.68 -6.06 20.74
C VAL A 415 -1.43 -5.35 21.30
N PRO A 416 -0.32 -6.07 21.55
CA PRO A 416 0.98 -5.44 21.81
C PRO A 416 1.56 -4.80 20.54
N ASP A 417 2.43 -3.81 20.71
CA ASP A 417 3.22 -3.17 19.64
C ASP A 417 2.39 -2.53 18.52
N VAL A 418 1.27 -1.93 18.90
CA VAL A 418 0.51 -1.02 18.04
C VAL A 418 1.29 0.28 17.89
N TYR A 419 1.68 0.60 16.65
CA TYR A 419 2.38 1.82 16.29
C TYR A 419 1.45 3.04 16.29
N ALA A 420 0.25 2.90 15.71
CA ALA A 420 -0.72 3.99 15.64
C ALA A 420 -2.16 3.46 15.72
N ALA A 421 -3.07 4.32 16.16
CA ALA A 421 -4.51 4.07 16.19
C ALA A 421 -5.23 5.23 15.49
N LYS A 422 -6.11 4.96 14.53
CA LYS A 422 -6.96 5.97 13.89
C LYS A 422 -8.42 5.54 13.98
N HIS A 423 -9.30 6.44 14.43
CA HIS A 423 -10.70 6.09 14.69
C HIS A 423 -11.64 6.42 13.52
N PHE A 424 -12.77 5.73 13.47
CA PHE A 424 -13.90 6.08 12.59
C PHE A 424 -15.25 5.81 13.25
N ARG A 425 -16.30 6.49 12.78
CA ARG A 425 -17.68 6.34 13.27
C ARG A 425 -18.62 5.88 12.16
N MET A 426 -19.50 4.92 12.47
CA MET A 426 -20.42 4.32 11.51
C MET A 426 -21.66 3.80 12.23
N ARG A 427 -22.87 4.18 11.79
CA ARG A 427 -24.15 3.73 12.39
C ARG A 427 -24.14 3.84 13.94
N GLY A 428 -23.73 5.00 14.46
CA GLY A 428 -23.58 5.27 15.90
C GLY A 428 -22.40 4.58 16.60
N ASN A 429 -21.80 3.55 15.99
CA ASN A 429 -20.69 2.78 16.56
C ASN A 429 -19.35 3.46 16.30
N VAL A 430 -18.39 3.25 17.21
CA VAL A 430 -17.01 3.75 17.13
C VAL A 430 -16.06 2.58 16.91
N PHE A 431 -15.12 2.75 15.99
CA PHE A 431 -14.13 1.75 15.60
C PHE A 431 -12.72 2.34 15.62
N LEU A 432 -11.71 1.47 15.73
CA LEU A 432 -10.30 1.80 15.62
C LEU A 432 -9.62 0.92 14.55
N CYS A 433 -8.85 1.55 13.67
CA CYS A 433 -7.81 0.89 12.89
C CYS A 433 -6.49 0.95 13.69
N LEU A 434 -5.91 -0.21 14.00
CA LEU A 434 -4.66 -0.34 14.76
C LEU A 434 -3.52 -0.79 13.84
N SER A 435 -2.57 0.11 13.56
CA SER A 435 -1.36 -0.16 12.76
C SER A 435 -0.34 -0.97 13.57
N ARG A 436 0.22 -2.03 12.98
CA ARG A 436 1.36 -2.79 13.52
C ARG A 436 2.39 -3.01 12.42
N PHE A 437 3.68 -2.92 12.73
CA PHE A 437 4.73 -2.98 11.69
C PHE A 437 4.82 -4.38 11.04
N LEU A 438 4.69 -5.43 11.85
CA LEU A 438 4.66 -6.83 11.43
C LEU A 438 3.58 -7.60 12.20
N GLY A 439 3.19 -8.76 11.67
CA GLY A 439 1.98 -9.47 12.08
C GLY A 439 0.74 -8.78 11.52
N ASP A 440 -0.37 -8.81 12.24
CA ASP A 440 -1.64 -8.28 11.71
C ASP A 440 -1.98 -6.89 12.26
N ALA A 441 -2.42 -6.00 11.38
CA ALA A 441 -3.13 -4.78 11.73
C ALA A 441 -4.62 -5.12 11.96
N LYS A 442 -5.28 -4.43 12.90
CA LYS A 442 -6.63 -4.83 13.37
C LYS A 442 -7.66 -3.73 13.27
N VAL A 443 -8.89 -4.11 12.94
CA VAL A 443 -10.08 -3.28 13.11
C VAL A 443 -10.79 -3.72 14.39
N MET A 444 -10.96 -2.78 15.31
CA MET A 444 -11.65 -2.99 16.59
C MET A 444 -12.95 -2.18 16.64
N ARG A 445 -13.97 -2.68 17.33
CA ARG A 445 -15.24 -1.99 17.63
C ARG A 445 -15.36 -1.72 19.14
N TRP A 446 -15.91 -0.58 19.50
CA TRP A 446 -16.26 -0.26 20.89
C TRP A 446 -17.56 -0.95 21.31
N GLU A 447 -17.53 -1.68 22.42
CA GLU A 447 -18.68 -2.41 22.99
C GLU A 447 -19.09 -1.85 24.37
N GLY A 448 -18.98 -0.53 24.56
CA GLY A 448 -19.46 0.17 25.76
C GLY A 448 -18.43 0.22 26.91
N SER A 449 -17.70 -0.87 27.16
CA SER A 449 -16.65 -0.95 28.19
C SER A 449 -15.24 -1.16 27.63
N MET A 450 -15.11 -1.85 26.49
CA MET A 450 -13.83 -2.23 25.89
C MET A 450 -13.90 -2.22 24.35
N PHE A 451 -12.73 -2.31 23.72
CA PHE A 451 -12.61 -2.59 22.29
C PHE A 451 -12.48 -4.10 22.04
N ARG A 452 -13.29 -4.64 21.12
CA ARG A 452 -13.19 -6.03 20.62
C ARG A 452 -12.84 -6.06 19.14
N GLU A 453 -12.23 -7.15 18.70
CA GLU A 453 -11.79 -7.34 17.32
C GLU A 453 -12.98 -7.62 16.38
N VAL A 454 -12.98 -6.98 15.22
CA VAL A 454 -13.94 -7.20 14.13
C VAL A 454 -13.29 -8.00 13.00
N GLN A 455 -12.06 -7.65 12.67
CA GLN A 455 -11.27 -8.24 11.58
C GLN A 455 -9.79 -7.87 11.77
N HIS A 456 -8.90 -8.74 11.32
CA HIS A 456 -7.48 -8.42 11.15
C HIS A 456 -7.05 -8.56 9.68
N VAL A 457 -5.98 -7.88 9.31
CA VAL A 457 -5.37 -7.93 7.97
C VAL A 457 -3.84 -7.95 8.10
N PRO A 458 -3.13 -8.76 7.28
CA PRO A 458 -1.69 -8.92 7.42
C PRO A 458 -0.94 -7.63 7.05
N ALA A 459 -0.12 -7.14 7.98
CA ALA A 459 0.70 -5.95 7.82
C ALA A 459 2.14 -6.33 7.44
N ARG A 460 2.66 -5.69 6.39
CA ARG A 460 3.97 -6.01 5.80
C ARG A 460 4.87 -4.77 5.80
N GLY A 461 5.39 -4.45 6.98
CA GLY A 461 6.11 -3.20 7.23
C GLY A 461 5.15 -2.02 7.32
N SER A 462 4.02 -2.15 8.05
CA SER A 462 2.96 -1.13 8.05
C SER A 462 3.11 -0.10 9.18
N LEU A 463 3.15 1.18 8.82
CA LEU A 463 3.12 2.30 9.76
C LEU A 463 1.83 3.13 9.66
N VAL A 464 0.96 2.85 8.68
CA VAL A 464 -0.30 3.58 8.47
C VAL A 464 -1.45 2.63 8.12
N PHE A 465 -2.54 2.74 8.88
CA PHE A 465 -3.81 2.06 8.64
C PHE A 465 -4.94 3.08 8.78
N GLN A 466 -5.14 3.88 7.73
CA GLN A 466 -5.89 5.13 7.79
C GLN A 466 -7.34 4.94 7.27
N PRO A 467 -8.37 5.06 8.13
CA PRO A 467 -9.75 5.23 7.67
C PRO A 467 -9.94 6.63 7.10
N LEU A 468 -10.65 6.76 5.97
CA LEU A 468 -10.94 8.04 5.34
C LEU A 468 -12.25 8.02 4.54
N SER A 469 -12.69 9.19 4.10
CA SER A 469 -13.87 9.35 3.23
C SER A 469 -13.55 10.32 2.10
N ILE A 470 -13.95 9.97 0.87
CA ILE A 470 -13.57 10.67 -0.35
C ILE A 470 -14.58 10.32 -1.47
N GLY A 471 -15.14 11.34 -2.13
CA GLY A 471 -16.21 11.16 -3.12
C GLY A 471 -17.48 10.49 -2.55
N GLY A 472 -17.85 10.77 -1.30
CA GLY A 472 -18.96 10.12 -0.59
C GLY A 472 -18.71 8.67 -0.14
N HIS A 473 -17.74 7.98 -0.74
CA HIS A 473 -17.32 6.64 -0.36
C HIS A 473 -16.44 6.65 0.89
N ARG A 474 -16.43 5.51 1.60
CA ARG A 474 -15.64 5.25 2.80
C ARG A 474 -14.63 4.13 2.53
N TYR A 475 -13.38 4.36 2.91
CA TYR A 475 -12.28 3.42 2.71
C TYR A 475 -11.41 3.31 3.94
N VAL A 476 -10.63 2.23 4.03
CA VAL A 476 -9.48 2.13 4.92
C VAL A 476 -8.26 1.76 4.08
N LEU A 477 -7.15 2.47 4.27
CA LEU A 477 -5.91 2.25 3.53
C LEU A 477 -4.81 1.73 4.45
N LEU A 478 -4.31 0.53 4.17
CA LEU A 478 -3.17 -0.09 4.83
C LEU A 478 -1.92 0.15 3.99
N GLY A 479 -1.03 1.00 4.45
CA GLY A 479 0.27 1.22 3.81
C GLY A 479 1.25 0.11 4.20
N ASN A 480 2.04 -0.38 3.25
CA ASN A 480 3.05 -1.42 3.47
C ASN A 480 4.40 -0.99 2.87
N ASP A 481 5.50 -1.28 3.57
CA ASP A 481 6.87 -1.08 3.06
C ASP A 481 7.39 -2.31 2.27
N TYR A 482 6.86 -3.51 2.56
CA TYR A 482 7.33 -4.79 1.99
C TYR A 482 6.31 -5.49 1.08
N ALA A 483 5.26 -4.77 0.66
CA ALA A 483 4.21 -5.24 -0.24
C ALA A 483 3.45 -4.05 -0.84
N PRO A 484 2.59 -4.23 -1.85
CA PRO A 484 1.65 -3.19 -2.25
C PRO A 484 0.80 -2.69 -1.08
N SER A 485 0.48 -1.40 -1.11
CA SER A 485 -0.44 -0.79 -0.13
C SER A 485 -1.88 -1.15 -0.51
N ARG A 486 -2.74 -1.43 0.46
CA ARG A 486 -4.09 -1.96 0.20
C ARG A 486 -5.18 -0.95 0.50
N VAL A 487 -6.07 -0.75 -0.46
CA VAL A 487 -7.32 -0.01 -0.33
C VAL A 487 -8.44 -1.01 -0.07
N TYR A 488 -9.15 -0.82 1.03
CA TYR A 488 -10.36 -1.57 1.36
C TYR A 488 -11.58 -0.65 1.30
N ARG A 489 -12.69 -1.10 0.68
CA ARG A 489 -14.00 -0.47 0.88
C ARG A 489 -14.50 -0.84 2.28
N LEU A 490 -15.03 0.15 2.99
CA LEU A 490 -15.45 -0.01 4.38
C LEU A 490 -16.95 -0.37 4.45
N GLY A 491 -17.25 -1.63 4.73
CA GLY A 491 -18.60 -2.20 4.79
C GLY A 491 -19.38 -1.80 6.06
N PRO A 492 -20.72 -1.98 6.07
CA PRO A 492 -21.62 -1.41 7.09
C PRO A 492 -21.51 -1.99 8.51
N GLY A 493 -20.72 -3.05 8.70
CA GLY A 493 -20.35 -3.60 10.03
C GLY A 493 -18.96 -3.21 10.52
N GLY A 494 -18.23 -2.35 9.80
CA GLY A 494 -16.80 -2.09 10.02
C GLY A 494 -15.86 -3.08 9.30
N GLN A 495 -16.42 -4.02 8.54
CA GLN A 495 -15.68 -5.00 7.74
C GLN A 495 -14.95 -4.35 6.56
N LEU A 496 -13.82 -4.92 6.17
CA LEU A 496 -12.96 -4.45 5.09
C LEU A 496 -13.05 -5.37 3.86
N GLU A 497 -13.58 -4.82 2.78
CA GLU A 497 -13.68 -5.48 1.48
C GLU A 497 -12.49 -5.05 0.58
N PRO A 498 -11.58 -5.95 0.16
CA PRO A 498 -10.45 -5.59 -0.70
C PRO A 498 -10.91 -4.97 -2.03
N MET A 499 -10.30 -3.85 -2.43
CA MET A 499 -10.78 -3.04 -3.56
C MET A 499 -9.70 -2.74 -4.61
N GLN A 500 -8.50 -2.34 -4.17
CA GLN A 500 -7.40 -1.93 -5.04
C GLN A 500 -6.07 -2.07 -4.29
N GLU A 501 -4.97 -2.36 -5.00
CA GLU A 501 -3.62 -2.20 -4.47
C GLU A 501 -2.93 -0.97 -5.09
N LEU A 502 -2.17 -0.23 -4.28
CA LEU A 502 -1.47 1.01 -4.66
C LEU A 502 0.04 0.80 -4.56
N LEU A 503 0.74 1.16 -5.64
CA LEU A 503 2.19 1.24 -5.71
C LEU A 503 2.66 2.59 -5.11
N ALA A 504 2.48 2.75 -3.80
CA ALA A 504 2.99 3.88 -3.03
C ALA A 504 4.26 3.42 -2.27
N PRO A 505 5.46 3.96 -2.57
CA PRO A 505 6.70 3.49 -1.96
C PRO A 505 6.85 4.00 -0.52
N SER A 506 7.08 3.10 0.45
CA SER A 506 7.29 3.41 1.88
C SER A 506 6.28 4.43 2.47
N PRO A 507 4.97 4.11 2.47
CA PRO A 507 3.91 5.05 2.81
C PRO A 507 3.87 5.39 4.31
N ARG A 508 3.54 6.64 4.66
CA ARG A 508 3.51 7.08 6.08
C ARG A 508 2.20 7.72 6.53
N SER A 509 1.43 8.30 5.62
CA SER A 509 0.08 8.81 5.85
C SER A 509 -0.72 8.91 4.54
N PHE A 510 -2.05 8.96 4.66
CA PHE A 510 -2.98 9.03 3.53
C PHE A 510 -3.99 10.17 3.75
N ALA A 511 -3.83 11.29 3.05
CA ALA A 511 -4.65 12.49 3.20
C ALA A 511 -5.70 12.61 2.08
N PRO A 512 -7.02 12.54 2.38
CA PRO A 512 -8.07 12.83 1.41
C PRO A 512 -8.21 14.35 1.20
N ILE A 513 -8.35 14.77 -0.06
CA ILE A 513 -8.64 16.16 -0.46
C ILE A 513 -9.88 16.12 -1.36
N SER A 514 -10.85 17.02 -1.14
CA SER A 514 -12.06 17.14 -1.95
C SER A 514 -12.34 18.61 -2.28
N MET A 515 -12.53 18.90 -3.56
CA MET A 515 -12.64 20.25 -4.12
C MET A 515 -13.73 20.26 -5.19
N GLY A 516 -14.95 20.61 -4.79
CA GLY A 516 -16.15 20.38 -5.61
C GLY A 516 -16.26 18.90 -5.98
N HIS A 517 -16.43 18.61 -7.27
CA HIS A 517 -16.50 17.25 -7.82
C HIS A 517 -15.12 16.59 -8.06
N ARG A 518 -14.00 17.24 -7.71
CA ARG A 518 -12.65 16.67 -7.84
C ARG A 518 -12.19 16.12 -6.49
N HIS A 519 -11.78 14.86 -6.50
CA HIS A 519 -11.40 14.13 -5.29
C HIS A 519 -10.01 13.51 -5.47
N PHE A 520 -9.12 13.75 -4.50
CA PHE A 520 -7.72 13.32 -4.55
C PHE A 520 -7.29 12.69 -3.24
N LEU A 521 -6.28 11.83 -3.31
CA LEU A 521 -5.63 11.19 -2.18
C LEU A 521 -4.12 11.46 -2.26
N VAL A 522 -3.53 12.01 -1.22
CA VAL A 522 -2.08 12.19 -1.12
C VAL A 522 -1.49 11.12 -0.19
N ALA A 523 -0.52 10.38 -0.69
CA ALA A 523 0.23 9.35 0.01
C ALA A 523 1.66 9.84 0.29
N SER A 524 1.97 10.13 1.55
CA SER A 524 3.33 10.55 1.94
C SER A 524 4.31 9.37 1.81
N SER A 525 5.47 9.63 1.23
CA SER A 525 6.51 8.62 0.98
C SER A 525 7.78 8.95 1.75
N PHE A 526 8.23 8.05 2.63
CA PHE A 526 9.48 8.24 3.36
C PHE A 526 10.72 8.00 2.49
N LYS A 527 10.64 7.04 1.57
CA LYS A 527 11.69 6.66 0.62
C LYS A 527 11.13 6.64 -0.79
N GLY A 528 11.03 7.82 -1.40
CA GLY A 528 10.52 7.99 -2.75
C GLY A 528 9.85 9.35 -2.95
N ALA A 529 9.20 9.48 -4.11
CA ALA A 529 8.38 10.64 -4.45
C ALA A 529 6.99 10.53 -3.79
N THR A 530 6.54 11.59 -3.15
CA THR A 530 5.19 11.69 -2.57
C THR A 530 4.14 11.64 -3.68
N GLN A 531 3.17 10.73 -3.59
CA GLN A 531 2.21 10.48 -4.68
C GLN A 531 0.85 11.13 -4.42
N ILE A 532 0.27 11.73 -5.45
CA ILE A 532 -1.12 12.17 -5.49
C ILE A 532 -1.88 11.27 -6.47
N TYR A 533 -2.95 10.65 -5.99
CA TYR A 533 -3.92 9.90 -6.78
C TYR A 533 -5.19 10.71 -6.95
N ARG A 534 -5.86 10.59 -8.09
CA ARG A 534 -7.21 11.11 -8.35
C ARG A 534 -8.22 9.97 -8.27
N GLN A 535 -9.32 10.18 -7.56
CA GLN A 535 -10.46 9.27 -7.60
C GLN A 535 -11.19 9.48 -8.94
N VAL A 536 -11.43 8.39 -9.66
CA VAL A 536 -12.21 8.35 -10.90
C VAL A 536 -13.31 7.29 -10.77
N THR A 537 -14.43 7.51 -11.45
CA THR A 537 -15.47 6.48 -11.63
C THR A 537 -15.34 5.93 -13.04
N ILE A 538 -15.32 4.60 -13.14
CA ILE A 538 -15.18 3.85 -14.38
C ILE A 538 -16.46 3.04 -14.56
N ASP A 539 -17.08 3.13 -15.74
CA ASP A 539 -18.12 2.18 -16.12
C ASP A 539 -17.47 0.93 -16.74
N MET A 540 -17.65 -0.22 -16.09
CA MET A 540 -17.16 -1.51 -16.58
C MET A 540 -18.14 -2.18 -17.57
N GLY A 541 -19.30 -1.55 -17.85
CA GLY A 541 -20.29 -2.06 -18.79
C GLY A 541 -20.10 -1.60 -20.24
N ALA A 542 -19.37 -0.50 -20.45
CA ALA A 542 -19.07 0.12 -21.74
C ALA A 542 -18.47 -0.86 -22.75
#